data_AF-A0A397SU74-F1
#
_entry.id   AF-A0A397SU74-F1
#
_cell.length_a   1.000
_cell.length_b   1.000
_cell.length_c   1.000
_cell.angle_alpha   90.00
_cell.angle_beta   90.00
_cell.angle_gamma   90.00
#
_symmetry.space_group_name_H-M   'P 1'
#
loop_
_entity.id
_entity.type
_entity.pdbx_description
1 polymer ?
#
loop_
_entity_poly.entity_id
_entity_poly.type
_entity_poly.pdbx_seq_one_letter_code
_entity_poly.pdbx_strand_id
1 'polypeptide(L)'
;GIVKDLIAGAAQYAPKAFLAIISNPVNSTVPIASEVYKKHNIYDPRRIFGVTTLDVVRASRFVSELKGTDPKNEKITVVGGHSGVTIIPLLSQSGHSFTDEELKALTHRIQFGGDEVVKAKAGTGSATLSMAYSAARFTDSLLRAIVKGEKGIIEPSYVKSNLFNSDNIEYFASNVELGSEGVSKVHPLGKLSVYEKELLTAALPELKKNIAKGVDFVANN
;
A
#
# COMPACT_ATOMS: atom_id res chain seq x y z
N GLY A 1 -16.11 6.84 14.60
CA GLY A 1 -15.02 5.84 14.67
C GLY A 1 -13.75 6.51 14.23
N ILE A 2 -12.62 6.31 14.93
CA ILE A 2 -11.43 7.20 14.87
C ILE A 2 -11.08 7.67 13.45
N VAL A 3 -10.92 6.74 12.51
CA VAL A 3 -10.57 7.07 11.11
C VAL A 3 -11.64 7.94 10.43
N LYS A 4 -12.93 7.58 10.54
CA LYS A 4 -14.03 8.37 9.99
C LYS A 4 -14.04 9.79 10.58
N ASP A 5 -13.87 9.90 11.90
CA ASP A 5 -14.02 11.18 12.61
C ASP A 5 -12.88 12.14 12.25
N LEU A 6 -11.63 11.64 12.19
CA LEU A 6 -10.47 12.40 11.74
C LEU A 6 -10.58 12.82 10.27
N ILE A 7 -11.07 11.93 9.41
CA ILE A 7 -11.24 12.22 7.98
C ILE A 7 -12.38 13.22 7.75
N ALA A 8 -13.47 13.15 8.53
CA ALA A 8 -14.52 14.16 8.49
C ALA A 8 -13.99 15.53 8.91
N GLY A 9 -13.13 15.59 9.94
CA GLY A 9 -12.39 16.80 10.29
C GLY A 9 -11.52 17.32 9.14
N ALA A 10 -10.75 16.45 8.49
CA ALA A 10 -9.94 16.83 7.32
C ALA A 10 -10.82 17.34 6.16
N ALA A 11 -11.95 16.70 5.89
CA ALA A 11 -12.92 17.13 4.88
C ALA A 11 -13.47 18.53 5.18
N GLN A 12 -13.74 18.84 6.45
CA GLN A 12 -14.28 20.13 6.87
C GLN A 12 -13.23 21.25 6.86
N TYR A 13 -12.02 20.98 7.38
CA TYR A 13 -11.04 22.04 7.67
C TYR A 13 -9.87 22.08 6.69
N ALA A 14 -9.62 21.00 5.94
CA ALA A 14 -8.54 20.90 4.97
C ALA A 14 -8.95 20.08 3.73
N PRO A 15 -10.04 20.46 3.02
CA PRO A 15 -10.67 19.62 1.99
C PRO A 15 -9.76 19.28 0.80
N LYS A 16 -8.71 20.08 0.56
CA LYS A 16 -7.74 19.88 -0.53
C LYS A 16 -6.44 19.21 -0.06
N ALA A 17 -6.30 18.87 1.22
CA ALA A 17 -5.11 18.21 1.73
C ALA A 17 -4.90 16.83 1.10
N PHE A 18 -3.65 16.42 0.98
CA PHE A 18 -3.29 15.07 0.61
C PHE A 18 -3.35 14.16 1.85
N LEU A 19 -4.14 13.10 1.79
CA LEU A 19 -4.33 12.15 2.87
C LEU A 19 -3.42 10.93 2.70
N ALA A 20 -2.43 10.77 3.59
CA ALA A 20 -1.61 9.58 3.71
C ALA A 20 -2.11 8.71 4.87
N ILE A 21 -2.94 7.72 4.56
CA ILE A 21 -3.59 6.83 5.53
C ILE A 21 -2.63 5.70 5.93
N ILE A 22 -2.25 5.69 7.21
CA ILE A 22 -1.42 4.65 7.84
C ILE A 22 -2.27 3.75 8.77
N SER A 23 -3.42 4.25 9.22
CA SER A 23 -4.30 3.54 10.14
C SER A 23 -4.74 2.18 9.57
N ASN A 24 -4.42 1.11 10.31
CA ASN A 24 -4.83 -0.23 9.93
C ASN A 24 -6.31 -0.52 10.25
N PRO A 25 -6.96 -1.40 9.46
CA PRO A 25 -6.44 -2.03 8.24
C PRO A 25 -6.55 -1.11 7.02
N VAL A 26 -5.42 -0.80 6.36
CA VAL A 26 -5.35 0.13 5.21
C VAL A 26 -6.34 -0.25 4.10
N ASN A 27 -6.50 -1.56 3.84
CA ASN A 27 -7.43 -2.10 2.85
C ASN A 27 -8.90 -1.67 3.06
N SER A 28 -9.29 -1.26 4.27
CA SER A 28 -10.63 -0.76 4.59
C SER A 28 -10.65 0.74 4.93
N THR A 29 -9.59 1.26 5.54
CA THR A 29 -9.54 2.67 5.98
C THR A 29 -9.40 3.65 4.82
N VAL A 30 -8.74 3.25 3.72
CA VAL A 30 -8.72 4.04 2.48
C VAL A 30 -10.11 4.12 1.83
N PRO A 31 -10.85 3.01 1.63
CA PRO A 31 -12.25 3.09 1.22
C PRO A 31 -13.12 3.96 2.14
N ILE A 32 -12.96 3.86 3.46
CA ILE A 32 -13.64 4.75 4.42
C ILE A 32 -13.32 6.22 4.12
N ALA A 33 -12.04 6.54 3.85
CA ALA A 33 -11.63 7.89 3.51
C ALA A 33 -12.37 8.45 2.29
N SER A 34 -12.39 7.66 1.23
CA SER A 34 -13.06 8.00 -0.01
C SER A 34 -14.56 8.21 0.19
N GLU A 35 -15.25 7.32 0.91
CA GLU A 35 -16.69 7.44 1.14
C GLU A 35 -17.04 8.67 2.00
N VAL A 36 -16.21 9.00 3.00
CA VAL A 36 -16.41 10.24 3.77
C VAL A 36 -16.24 11.47 2.88
N TYR A 37 -15.22 11.51 2.03
CA TYR A 37 -15.01 12.63 1.10
C TYR A 37 -16.12 12.72 0.03
N LYS A 38 -16.66 11.58 -0.43
CA LYS A 38 -17.82 11.53 -1.33
C LYS A 38 -19.06 12.11 -0.66
N LYS A 39 -19.35 11.75 0.60
CA LYS A 39 -20.47 12.33 1.38
C LYS A 39 -20.36 13.86 1.54
N HIS A 40 -19.14 14.41 1.55
CA HIS A 40 -18.90 15.85 1.60
C HIS A 40 -18.84 16.52 0.21
N ASN A 41 -19.03 15.78 -0.88
CA ASN A 41 -18.95 16.27 -2.27
C ASN A 41 -17.60 16.91 -2.64
N ILE A 42 -16.50 16.44 -2.04
CA ILE A 42 -15.13 16.96 -2.26
C ILE A 42 -14.14 15.87 -2.69
N TYR A 43 -14.64 14.70 -3.08
CA TYR A 43 -13.81 13.55 -3.40
C TYR A 43 -12.90 13.79 -4.60
N ASP A 44 -11.60 13.75 -4.37
CA ASP A 44 -10.56 13.68 -5.40
C ASP A 44 -9.72 12.40 -5.16
N PRO A 45 -9.87 11.35 -6.01
CA PRO A 45 -9.15 10.09 -5.83
C PRO A 45 -7.62 10.26 -5.91
N ARG A 46 -7.13 11.37 -6.49
CA ARG A 46 -5.69 11.61 -6.63
C ARG A 46 -5.03 12.05 -5.32
N ARG A 47 -5.83 12.37 -4.30
CA ARG A 47 -5.34 12.95 -3.04
C ARG A 47 -5.41 12.00 -1.85
N ILE A 48 -5.83 10.75 -2.04
CA ILE A 48 -5.99 9.76 -0.98
C ILE A 48 -5.08 8.56 -1.25
N PHE A 49 -4.18 8.30 -0.29
CA PHE A 49 -3.14 7.29 -0.39
C PHE A 49 -3.16 6.38 0.84
N GLY A 50 -3.16 5.07 0.64
CA GLY A 50 -2.80 4.11 1.69
C GLY A 50 -1.30 3.86 1.67
N VAL A 51 -0.63 4.15 2.77
CA VAL A 51 0.82 4.02 2.90
C VAL A 51 1.18 2.54 3.06
N THR A 52 1.65 1.92 1.98
CA THR A 52 2.10 0.51 1.94
C THR A 52 3.62 0.38 1.89
N THR A 53 4.35 1.48 2.06
CA THR A 53 5.81 1.56 1.94
C THR A 53 6.56 0.65 2.91
N LEU A 54 5.95 0.26 4.03
CA LEU A 54 6.55 -0.70 4.97
C LEU A 54 6.77 -2.07 4.32
N ASP A 55 5.88 -2.50 3.42
CA ASP A 55 6.01 -3.80 2.76
C ASP A 55 7.18 -3.78 1.77
N VAL A 56 7.37 -2.66 1.06
CA VAL A 56 8.53 -2.42 0.20
C VAL A 56 9.82 -2.44 1.01
N VAL A 57 9.86 -1.72 2.15
CA VAL A 57 11.04 -1.67 3.02
C VAL A 57 11.40 -3.06 3.56
N ARG A 58 10.40 -3.86 3.95
CA ARG A 58 10.60 -5.26 4.35
C ARG A 58 11.12 -6.11 3.20
N ALA A 59 10.50 -6.01 2.03
CA ALA A 59 10.89 -6.78 0.86
C ALA A 59 12.35 -6.48 0.46
N SER A 60 12.73 -5.20 0.36
CA SER A 60 14.11 -4.78 0.11
C SER A 60 15.08 -5.35 1.15
N ARG A 61 14.71 -5.28 2.45
CA ARG A 61 15.55 -5.83 3.53
C ARG A 61 15.72 -7.35 3.41
N PHE A 62 14.63 -8.10 3.27
CA PHE A 62 14.69 -9.56 3.26
C PHE A 62 15.36 -10.11 2.00
N VAL A 63 15.13 -9.51 0.84
CA VAL A 63 15.85 -9.87 -0.39
C VAL A 63 17.34 -9.58 -0.24
N SER A 64 17.71 -8.40 0.28
CA SER A 64 19.12 -8.04 0.47
C SER A 64 19.86 -8.98 1.42
N GLU A 65 19.17 -9.41 2.48
CA GLU A 65 19.71 -10.33 3.47
C GLU A 65 19.96 -11.72 2.87
N LEU A 66 19.05 -12.20 2.01
CA LEU A 66 19.22 -13.48 1.33
C LEU A 66 20.31 -13.43 0.26
N LYS A 67 20.40 -12.32 -0.50
CA LYS A 67 21.31 -12.20 -1.65
C LYS A 67 22.66 -11.55 -1.32
N GLY A 68 22.86 -11.11 -0.07
CA GLY A 68 24.11 -10.48 0.37
C GLY A 68 24.35 -9.10 -0.26
N THR A 69 23.29 -8.38 -0.58
CA THR A 69 23.35 -7.04 -1.20
C THR A 69 22.99 -5.93 -0.21
N ASP A 70 23.09 -4.67 -0.63
CA ASP A 70 22.64 -3.53 0.17
C ASP A 70 21.14 -3.28 -0.05
N PRO A 71 20.28 -3.28 0.99
CA PRO A 71 18.84 -3.02 0.87
C PRO A 71 18.51 -1.66 0.23
N LYS A 72 19.41 -0.68 0.28
CA LYS A 72 19.23 0.62 -0.39
C LYS A 72 19.12 0.47 -1.92
N ASN A 73 19.75 -0.56 -2.47
CA ASN A 73 19.80 -0.82 -3.91
C ASN A 73 18.72 -1.83 -4.36
N GLU A 74 18.04 -2.49 -3.42
CA GLU A 74 16.97 -3.46 -3.71
C GLU A 74 15.64 -2.76 -3.98
N LYS A 75 15.27 -2.62 -5.25
CA LYS A 75 14.01 -2.01 -5.68
C LYS A 75 12.93 -3.07 -5.90
N ILE A 76 12.37 -3.59 -4.81
CA ILE A 76 11.31 -4.60 -4.87
C ILE A 76 9.95 -3.93 -4.90
N THR A 77 9.21 -4.11 -5.99
CA THR A 77 7.82 -3.62 -6.10
C THR A 77 6.90 -4.55 -5.30
N VAL A 78 6.04 -3.98 -4.45
CA VAL A 78 5.00 -4.72 -3.72
C VAL A 78 3.64 -4.17 -4.09
N VAL A 79 2.72 -5.05 -4.46
CA VAL A 79 1.38 -4.71 -5.00
C VAL A 79 0.28 -5.41 -4.21
N GLY A 80 -0.99 -5.10 -4.52
CA GLY A 80 -2.15 -5.72 -3.86
C GLY A 80 -2.76 -4.85 -2.77
N GLY A 81 -2.60 -5.25 -1.51
CA GLY A 81 -3.05 -4.55 -0.31
C GLY A 81 -1.95 -4.48 0.75
N HIS A 82 -2.34 -4.31 2.00
CA HIS A 82 -1.46 -4.13 3.16
C HIS A 82 -1.78 -5.08 4.33
N SER A 83 -2.30 -6.28 4.04
CA SER A 83 -2.62 -7.26 5.09
C SER A 83 -2.49 -8.69 4.60
N GLY A 84 -1.62 -9.47 5.23
CA GLY A 84 -1.46 -10.90 4.98
C GLY A 84 -1.33 -11.23 3.50
N VAL A 85 -2.18 -12.13 3.01
CA VAL A 85 -2.19 -12.62 1.62
C VAL A 85 -2.40 -11.54 0.56
N THR A 86 -2.91 -10.36 0.95
CA THR A 86 -3.09 -9.24 0.01
C THR A 86 -1.77 -8.57 -0.37
N ILE A 87 -0.69 -8.79 0.39
CA ILE A 87 0.64 -8.23 0.11
C ILE A 87 1.35 -9.13 -0.91
N ILE A 88 1.62 -8.62 -2.11
CA ILE A 88 2.20 -9.39 -3.22
C ILE A 88 3.55 -8.77 -3.63
N PRO A 89 4.69 -9.33 -3.17
CA PRO A 89 6.00 -8.90 -3.64
C PRO A 89 6.27 -9.43 -5.04
N LEU A 90 6.58 -8.53 -5.98
CA LEU A 90 6.91 -8.89 -7.36
C LEU A 90 8.39 -9.27 -7.48
N LEU A 91 8.76 -10.39 -6.87
CA LEU A 91 10.14 -10.89 -6.81
C LEU A 91 10.71 -11.21 -8.19
N SER A 92 9.88 -11.57 -9.17
CA SER A 92 10.30 -11.83 -10.55
C SER A 92 10.85 -10.58 -11.26
N GLN A 93 10.56 -9.40 -10.72
CA GLN A 93 10.99 -8.11 -11.25
C GLN A 93 12.22 -7.54 -10.53
N SER A 94 12.76 -8.27 -9.55
CA SER A 94 13.88 -7.80 -8.72
C SER A 94 15.25 -7.83 -9.41
N GLY A 95 15.39 -8.57 -10.51
CA GLY A 95 16.67 -8.86 -11.15
C GLY A 95 17.45 -10.01 -10.50
N HIS A 96 16.94 -10.60 -9.43
CA HIS A 96 17.50 -11.80 -8.79
C HIS A 96 16.79 -13.06 -9.24
N SER A 97 17.54 -14.17 -9.28
CA SER A 97 16.98 -15.52 -9.41
C SER A 97 16.76 -16.12 -8.03
N PHE A 98 15.63 -16.83 -7.87
CA PHE A 98 15.25 -17.50 -6.64
C PHE A 98 14.84 -18.94 -6.92
N THR A 99 15.06 -19.83 -5.96
CA THR A 99 14.41 -21.15 -6.00
C THR A 99 12.94 -21.03 -5.58
N ASP A 100 12.13 -22.05 -5.84
CA ASP A 100 10.72 -22.07 -5.43
C ASP A 100 10.57 -21.98 -3.90
N GLU A 101 11.49 -22.59 -3.16
CA GLU A 101 11.54 -22.52 -1.69
C GLU A 101 11.87 -21.11 -1.23
N GLU A 102 12.87 -20.45 -1.84
CA GLU A 102 13.22 -19.06 -1.53
C GLU A 102 12.05 -18.11 -1.82
N LEU A 103 11.38 -18.26 -2.98
CA LEU A 103 10.22 -17.44 -3.36
C LEU A 103 9.08 -17.55 -2.34
N LYS A 104 8.74 -18.78 -1.93
CA LYS A 104 7.67 -19.03 -0.96
C LYS A 104 8.04 -18.51 0.42
N ALA A 105 9.26 -18.75 0.87
CA ALA A 105 9.74 -18.30 2.18
C ALA A 105 9.81 -16.77 2.26
N LEU A 106 10.35 -16.09 1.24
CA LEU A 106 10.41 -14.64 1.17
C LEU A 106 9.01 -14.04 1.11
N THR A 107 8.14 -14.54 0.23
CA THR A 107 6.76 -14.06 0.12
C THR A 107 6.04 -14.16 1.46
N HIS A 108 6.11 -15.31 2.13
CA HIS A 108 5.49 -15.50 3.43
C HIS A 108 6.05 -14.54 4.48
N ARG A 109 7.38 -14.38 4.56
CA ARG A 109 8.00 -13.45 5.52
C ARG A 109 7.61 -12.00 5.26
N ILE A 110 7.44 -11.60 3.99
CA ILE A 110 6.97 -10.26 3.62
C ILE A 110 5.50 -10.06 4.04
N GLN A 111 4.62 -11.02 3.72
CA GLN A 111 3.19 -10.97 4.05
C GLN A 111 2.93 -10.91 5.56
N PHE A 112 3.72 -11.64 6.34
CA PHE A 112 3.54 -11.80 7.79
C PHE A 112 4.65 -11.12 8.61
N GLY A 113 5.40 -10.19 8.01
CA GLY A 113 6.46 -9.45 8.71
C GLY A 113 5.93 -8.53 9.83
N GLY A 114 4.62 -8.23 9.84
CA GLY A 114 3.94 -7.60 10.97
C GLY A 114 3.89 -8.52 12.20
N ASP A 115 3.54 -9.78 11.98
CA ASP A 115 3.37 -10.78 13.02
C ASP A 115 4.71 -11.17 13.65
N GLU A 116 5.79 -11.20 12.85
CA GLU A 116 7.17 -11.39 13.34
C GLU A 116 7.51 -10.34 14.42
N VAL A 117 7.15 -9.07 14.19
CA VAL A 117 7.41 -7.99 15.15
C VAL A 117 6.51 -8.07 16.37
N VAL A 118 5.22 -8.39 16.19
CA VAL A 118 4.28 -8.55 17.31
C VAL A 118 4.74 -9.68 18.24
N LYS A 119 5.17 -10.81 17.67
CA LYS A 119 5.73 -11.95 18.41
C LYS A 119 7.02 -11.55 19.13
N ALA A 120 7.95 -10.87 18.46
CA ALA A 120 9.19 -10.40 19.07
C ALA A 120 8.95 -9.39 20.22
N LYS A 121 7.85 -8.63 20.16
CA LYS A 121 7.40 -7.71 21.22
C LYS A 121 6.49 -8.38 22.26
N ALA A 122 6.36 -9.71 22.26
CA ALA A 122 5.49 -10.45 23.17
C ALA A 122 4.04 -9.91 23.21
N GLY A 123 3.51 -9.46 22.06
CA GLY A 123 2.15 -8.94 21.94
C GLY A 123 1.96 -7.50 22.43
N THR A 124 2.99 -6.82 22.93
CA THR A 124 2.90 -5.46 23.50
C THR A 124 2.81 -4.34 22.46
N GLY A 125 2.72 -4.69 21.18
CA GLY A 125 2.53 -3.76 20.07
C GLY A 125 3.11 -4.27 18.76
N SER A 126 2.84 -3.55 17.68
CA SER A 126 3.33 -3.85 16.34
C SER A 126 4.55 -2.99 15.96
N ALA A 127 4.93 -3.00 14.68
CA ALA A 127 6.00 -2.17 14.15
C ALA A 127 5.72 -0.67 14.33
N THR A 128 6.60 0.02 15.05
CA THR A 128 6.50 1.47 15.30
C THR A 128 7.59 2.23 14.56
N LEU A 129 8.86 1.98 14.88
CA LEU A 129 10.00 2.69 14.29
C LEU A 129 10.13 2.47 12.77
N SER A 130 10.01 1.22 12.31
CA SER A 130 10.05 0.91 10.88
C SER A 130 8.84 1.48 10.14
N MET A 131 7.66 1.50 10.77
CA MET A 131 6.49 2.16 10.19
C MET A 131 6.69 3.68 10.09
N ALA A 132 7.26 4.31 11.12
CA ALA A 132 7.58 5.74 11.10
C ALA A 132 8.59 6.09 9.99
N TYR A 133 9.64 5.27 9.82
CA TYR A 133 10.58 5.40 8.71
C TYR A 133 9.89 5.30 7.36
N SER A 134 9.04 4.28 7.16
CA SER A 134 8.31 4.08 5.91
C SER A 134 7.33 5.22 5.60
N ALA A 135 6.63 5.72 6.61
CA ALA A 135 5.74 6.86 6.48
C ALA A 135 6.49 8.15 6.15
N ALA A 136 7.65 8.38 6.78
CA ALA A 136 8.51 9.52 6.48
C ALA A 136 9.03 9.46 5.04
N ARG A 137 9.47 8.27 4.57
CA ARG A 137 9.91 8.08 3.18
C ARG A 137 8.79 8.39 2.18
N PHE A 138 7.59 7.84 2.38
CA PHE A 138 6.46 8.13 1.48
C PHE A 138 6.10 9.61 1.46
N THR A 139 6.11 10.24 2.65
CA THR A 139 5.80 11.66 2.80
C THR A 139 6.85 12.54 2.12
N ASP A 140 8.15 12.19 2.20
CA ASP A 140 9.21 12.89 1.47
C ASP A 140 8.99 12.82 -0.05
N SER A 141 8.73 11.62 -0.58
CA SER A 141 8.41 11.41 -2.00
C SER A 141 7.20 12.25 -2.43
N LEU A 142 6.14 12.28 -1.62
CA LEU A 142 4.96 13.10 -1.89
C LEU A 142 5.29 14.59 -1.86
N LEU A 143 6.01 15.08 -0.84
CA LEU A 143 6.40 16.50 -0.72
C LEU A 143 7.29 16.96 -1.87
N ARG A 144 8.21 16.12 -2.34
CA ARG A 144 9.04 16.41 -3.52
C ARG A 144 8.18 16.57 -4.77
N ALA A 145 7.17 15.73 -4.96
CA ALA A 145 6.23 15.86 -6.07
C ALA A 145 5.35 17.12 -5.95
N ILE A 146 4.72 17.35 -4.78
CA ILE A 146 3.69 18.40 -4.63
C ILE A 146 4.24 19.79 -4.37
N VAL A 147 5.38 19.91 -3.68
CA VAL A 147 5.99 21.21 -3.33
C VAL A 147 7.09 21.59 -4.32
N LYS A 148 7.98 20.65 -4.63
CA LYS A 148 9.13 20.93 -5.52
C LYS A 148 8.80 20.75 -7.00
N GLY A 149 7.65 20.14 -7.33
CA GLY A 149 7.29 19.82 -8.71
C GLY A 149 8.21 18.79 -9.35
N GLU A 150 8.88 17.98 -8.55
CA GLU A 150 9.78 16.94 -9.05
C GLU A 150 8.99 15.86 -9.79
N LYS A 151 9.48 15.49 -10.98
CA LYS A 151 8.83 14.52 -11.88
C LYS A 151 9.51 13.16 -11.79
N GLY A 152 8.78 12.10 -12.17
CA GLY A 152 9.32 10.74 -12.21
C GLY A 152 9.45 10.08 -10.83
N ILE A 153 8.80 10.63 -9.80
CA ILE A 153 8.71 9.99 -8.49
C ILE A 153 7.66 8.88 -8.56
N ILE A 154 8.12 7.63 -8.44
CA ILE A 154 7.26 6.45 -8.49
C ILE A 154 7.38 5.71 -7.15
N GLU A 155 6.25 5.52 -6.48
CA GLU A 155 6.16 4.76 -5.22
C GLU A 155 4.96 3.81 -5.26
N PRO A 156 5.07 2.58 -4.75
CA PRO A 156 3.91 1.75 -4.47
C PRO A 156 2.99 2.39 -3.43
N SER A 157 1.71 2.52 -3.75
CA SER A 157 0.70 3.05 -2.83
C SER A 157 -0.67 2.44 -3.10
N TYR A 158 -1.44 2.18 -2.03
CA TYR A 158 -2.83 1.70 -2.15
C TYR A 158 -3.76 2.87 -2.46
N VAL A 159 -4.26 2.94 -3.70
CA VAL A 159 -5.06 4.07 -4.20
C VAL A 159 -6.31 3.59 -4.91
N LYS A 160 -7.24 4.50 -5.19
CA LYS A 160 -8.31 4.25 -6.17
C LYS A 160 -7.65 3.89 -7.50
N SER A 161 -7.89 2.67 -7.98
CA SER A 161 -7.18 2.08 -9.12
C SER A 161 -8.17 1.56 -10.14
N ASN A 162 -7.77 1.58 -11.42
CA ASN A 162 -8.54 1.01 -12.52
C ASN A 162 -8.03 -0.38 -12.97
N LEU A 163 -6.94 -0.88 -12.38
CA LEU A 163 -6.27 -2.11 -12.83
C LEU A 163 -7.16 -3.36 -12.76
N PHE A 164 -8.12 -3.39 -11.82
CA PHE A 164 -9.01 -4.52 -11.57
C PHE A 164 -10.49 -4.11 -11.49
N ASN A 165 -10.86 -3.06 -12.24
CA ASN A 165 -12.25 -2.62 -12.30
C ASN A 165 -13.19 -3.71 -12.85
N SER A 166 -12.72 -4.55 -13.79
CA SER A 166 -13.46 -5.71 -14.31
C SER A 166 -13.90 -6.69 -13.22
N ASP A 167 -13.12 -6.77 -12.14
CA ASP A 167 -13.33 -7.68 -11.02
C ASP A 167 -14.09 -7.02 -9.85
N ASN A 168 -14.54 -5.77 -10.05
CA ASN A 168 -15.13 -4.89 -9.04
C ASN A 168 -14.17 -4.63 -7.87
N ILE A 169 -12.87 -4.44 -8.16
CA ILE A 169 -11.86 -4.07 -7.18
C ILE A 169 -11.41 -2.66 -7.46
N GLU A 170 -11.95 -1.75 -6.65
CA GLU A 170 -11.81 -0.31 -6.84
C GLU A 170 -10.50 0.26 -6.29
N TYR A 171 -9.82 -0.47 -5.40
CA TYR A 171 -8.60 -0.02 -4.73
C TYR A 171 -7.53 -1.10 -4.80
N PHE A 172 -6.31 -0.70 -5.13
CA PHE A 172 -5.19 -1.62 -5.31
C PHE A 172 -3.86 -0.88 -5.13
N ALA A 173 -2.90 -1.53 -4.47
CA ALA A 173 -1.54 -1.06 -4.36
C ALA A 173 -0.76 -1.43 -5.62
N SER A 174 -0.16 -0.45 -6.27
CA SER A 174 0.71 -0.63 -7.43
C SER A 174 1.67 0.56 -7.52
N ASN A 175 2.61 0.52 -8.46
CA ASN A 175 3.47 1.68 -8.73
C ASN A 175 2.61 2.88 -9.17
N VAL A 176 2.73 3.98 -8.45
CA VAL A 176 2.04 5.22 -8.72
C VAL A 176 3.07 6.32 -8.96
N GLU A 177 2.93 7.03 -10.09
CA GLU A 177 3.66 8.27 -10.32
C GLU A 177 2.99 9.40 -9.54
N LEU A 178 3.78 10.08 -8.72
CA LEU A 178 3.37 11.26 -7.96
C LEU A 178 3.64 12.53 -8.77
N GLY A 179 2.71 13.48 -8.74
CA GLY A 179 2.84 14.80 -9.35
C GLY A 179 2.27 15.89 -8.45
N SER A 180 2.19 17.12 -8.97
CA SER A 180 1.74 18.29 -8.20
C SER A 180 0.31 18.17 -7.65
N GLU A 181 -0.53 17.38 -8.32
CA GLU A 181 -1.93 17.12 -7.95
C GLU A 181 -2.13 15.77 -7.23
N GLY A 182 -1.04 15.12 -6.78
CA GLY A 182 -1.07 13.81 -6.12
C GLY A 182 -0.83 12.67 -7.09
N VAL A 183 -1.73 11.68 -7.17
CA VAL A 183 -1.63 10.58 -8.14
C VAL A 183 -1.68 11.15 -9.57
N SER A 184 -0.55 11.09 -10.28
CA SER A 184 -0.43 11.48 -11.69
C SER A 184 -0.76 10.30 -12.61
N LYS A 185 -0.24 9.12 -12.28
CA LYS A 185 -0.42 7.91 -13.09
C LYS A 185 -0.39 6.64 -12.23
N VAL A 186 -1.31 5.73 -12.50
CA VAL A 186 -1.26 4.36 -11.98
C VAL A 186 -0.60 3.48 -13.04
N HIS A 187 0.49 2.81 -12.70
CA HIS A 187 1.22 1.95 -13.64
C HIS A 187 0.64 0.54 -13.67
N PRO A 188 0.70 -0.14 -14.84
CA PRO A 188 0.39 -1.56 -14.92
C PRO A 188 1.37 -2.37 -14.07
N LEU A 189 0.98 -3.59 -13.67
CA LEU A 189 1.82 -4.47 -12.84
C LEU A 189 3.08 -4.99 -13.57
N GLY A 190 3.15 -4.80 -14.89
CA GLY A 190 4.20 -5.38 -15.72
C GLY A 190 4.03 -6.89 -15.91
N LYS A 191 5.14 -7.57 -16.21
CA LYS A 191 5.14 -9.03 -16.40
C LYS A 191 5.10 -9.70 -15.03
N LEU A 192 4.16 -10.63 -14.86
CA LEU A 192 4.03 -11.47 -13.67
C LEU A 192 4.47 -12.91 -14.00
N SER A 193 5.20 -13.52 -13.08
CA SER A 193 5.46 -14.96 -13.04
C SER A 193 4.17 -15.77 -12.78
N VAL A 194 4.24 -17.09 -12.94
CA VAL A 194 3.10 -17.97 -12.62
C VAL A 194 2.73 -17.87 -11.15
N TYR A 195 3.73 -17.93 -10.25
CA TYR A 195 3.52 -17.83 -8.81
C TYR A 195 2.89 -16.48 -8.39
N GLU A 196 3.35 -15.36 -8.95
CA GLU A 196 2.76 -14.04 -8.64
C GLU A 196 1.31 -13.90 -9.13
N LYS A 197 0.93 -14.58 -10.22
CA LYS A 197 -0.47 -14.64 -10.68
C LYS A 197 -1.34 -15.45 -9.73
N GLU A 198 -0.81 -16.52 -9.14
CA GLU A 198 -1.50 -17.30 -8.10
C GLU A 198 -1.73 -16.45 -6.84
N LEU A 199 -0.69 -15.73 -6.38
CA LEU A 199 -0.79 -14.79 -5.26
C LEU A 199 -1.83 -13.71 -5.53
N LEU A 200 -1.83 -13.14 -6.74
CA LEU A 200 -2.82 -12.16 -7.16
C LEU A 200 -4.24 -12.76 -7.09
N THR A 201 -4.45 -13.94 -7.65
CA THR A 201 -5.75 -14.62 -7.65
C THR A 201 -6.26 -14.85 -6.21
N ALA A 202 -5.38 -15.21 -5.28
CA ALA A 202 -5.72 -15.38 -3.87
C ALA A 202 -6.01 -14.06 -3.14
N ALA A 203 -5.35 -12.96 -3.52
CA ALA A 203 -5.51 -11.66 -2.89
C ALA A 203 -6.82 -10.95 -3.27
N LEU A 204 -7.27 -11.07 -4.52
CA LEU A 204 -8.42 -10.32 -5.05
C LEU A 204 -9.72 -10.51 -4.24
N PRO A 205 -10.12 -11.74 -3.84
CA PRO A 205 -11.32 -11.94 -3.01
C PRO A 205 -11.23 -11.26 -1.63
N GLU A 206 -10.07 -11.33 -0.98
CA GLU A 206 -9.88 -10.73 0.35
C GLU A 206 -9.87 -9.19 0.26
N LEU A 207 -9.25 -8.64 -0.79
CA LEU A 207 -9.31 -7.20 -1.08
C LEU A 207 -10.76 -6.75 -1.27
N LYS A 208 -11.55 -7.46 -2.08
CA LYS A 208 -12.96 -7.13 -2.33
C LYS A 208 -13.76 -7.09 -1.03
N LYS A 209 -13.56 -8.08 -0.15
CA LYS A 209 -14.18 -8.12 1.18
C LYS A 209 -13.74 -6.95 2.07
N ASN A 210 -12.44 -6.63 2.10
CA ASN A 210 -11.92 -5.53 2.91
C ASN A 210 -12.44 -4.16 2.42
N ILE A 211 -12.55 -3.97 1.10
CA ILE A 211 -13.09 -2.77 0.49
C ILE A 211 -14.56 -2.61 0.84
N ALA A 212 -15.37 -3.67 0.60
CA ALA A 212 -16.80 -3.67 0.93
C ALA A 212 -17.04 -3.32 2.41
N LYS A 213 -16.28 -3.94 3.32
CA LYS A 213 -16.35 -3.64 4.75
C LYS A 213 -16.11 -2.16 5.06
N GLY A 214 -15.16 -1.51 4.38
CA GLY A 214 -14.90 -0.08 4.54
C GLY A 214 -16.03 0.80 4.02
N VAL A 215 -16.57 0.48 2.85
CA VAL A 215 -17.71 1.18 2.24
C VAL A 215 -18.96 1.04 3.11
N ASP A 216 -19.29 -0.18 3.51
CA ASP A 216 -20.47 -0.50 4.34
C ASP A 216 -20.39 0.17 5.71
N PHE A 217 -19.20 0.31 6.28
CA PHE A 217 -19.01 1.02 7.54
C PHE A 217 -19.49 2.48 7.44
N VAL A 218 -19.18 3.16 6.34
CA VAL A 218 -19.62 4.55 6.13
C VAL A 218 -21.09 4.61 5.70
N ALA A 219 -21.59 3.66 4.93
CA ALA A 219 -23.01 3.64 4.57
C ALA A 219 -23.92 3.52 5.81
N ASN A 220 -23.50 2.71 6.79
CA ASN A 220 -24.27 2.43 8.00
C ASN A 220 -23.99 3.38 9.18
N ASN A 221 -23.10 4.36 9.03
CA ASN A 221 -22.75 5.33 10.09
C ASN A 221 -22.60 6.75 9.54
#